data_AF-A0AAU6AWW2-F1
#
_entry.id   AF-A0AAU6AWW2-F1
#
_cell.length_a   1.000
_cell.length_b   1.000
_cell.length_c   1.000
_cell.angle_alpha   90.00
_cell.angle_beta   90.00
_cell.angle_gamma   90.00
#
_symmetry.space_group_name_H-M   'P 1'
#
loop_
_entity.id
_entity.type
_entity.pdbx_description
1 polymer ?
#
loop_
_entity_poly.entity_id
_entity_poly.type
_entity_poly.pdbx_seq_one_letter_code
_entity_poly.pdbx_strand_id
1 'polypeptide(L)'
;MLHRRRSRRHLRERLIFFSDAVVAIAMTLLGIDLPLPHGETKAQVWHSFVELLPGEYLTFVIGFAVTALFWMHHRQLFRRVHVIDPTLRRLNMLCLFFIVVTPFATKVDVVDSHFVLGPVLYAVVIAALALVVAAMAAHADRAGPVHPRTRLRTQDARHRHRRFHRGRGLPAVHSGELREHLGGPVCLAADGGVLVADRVTERRARAAVPAG
;
A
#
# COMPACT_ATOMS: atom_id res chain seq x y z
N MET A 1 21.80 -23.92 -10.28
CA MET A 1 20.81 -23.30 -9.35
C MET A 1 20.55 -21.81 -9.57
N LEU A 2 21.51 -20.99 -10.06
CA LEU A 2 21.32 -19.53 -10.24
C LEU A 2 20.25 -19.14 -11.27
N HIS A 3 20.08 -19.94 -12.34
CA HIS A 3 19.09 -19.67 -13.38
C HIS A 3 17.63 -19.68 -12.86
N ARG A 4 17.27 -20.63 -11.97
CA ARG A 4 15.93 -20.70 -11.34
C ARG A 4 15.62 -19.54 -10.41
N ARG A 5 16.62 -18.93 -9.77
CA ARG A 5 16.42 -17.75 -8.90
C ARG A 5 16.17 -16.50 -9.74
N ARG A 6 16.89 -16.35 -10.86
CA ARG A 6 16.74 -15.22 -11.80
C ARG A 6 15.35 -15.24 -12.47
N SER A 7 14.86 -16.40 -12.89
CA SER A 7 13.53 -16.51 -13.53
C SER A 7 12.37 -16.20 -12.56
N ARG A 8 12.42 -16.71 -11.32
CA ARG A 8 11.41 -16.41 -10.29
C ARG A 8 11.35 -14.92 -9.93
N ARG A 9 12.51 -14.25 -9.90
CA ARG A 9 12.57 -12.80 -9.65
C ARG A 9 11.90 -12.00 -10.78
N HIS A 10 12.18 -12.34 -12.04
CA HIS A 10 11.54 -11.68 -13.19
C HIS A 10 10.03 -11.89 -13.21
N LEU A 11 9.54 -13.11 -12.94
CA LEU A 11 8.09 -13.38 -12.88
C LEU A 11 7.41 -12.52 -11.81
N ARG A 12 8.06 -12.34 -10.66
CA ARG A 12 7.54 -11.49 -9.59
C ARG A 12 7.48 -10.03 -9.98
N GLU A 13 8.56 -9.50 -10.54
CA GLU A 13 8.63 -8.11 -10.99
C GLU A 13 7.55 -7.83 -12.05
N ARG A 14 7.38 -8.73 -13.02
CA ARG A 14 6.31 -8.62 -14.02
C ARG A 14 4.90 -8.59 -13.42
N LEU A 15 4.64 -9.41 -12.40
CA LEU A 15 3.32 -9.43 -11.75
C LEU A 15 3.05 -8.15 -10.97
N ILE A 16 4.06 -7.59 -10.30
CA ILE A 16 3.94 -6.30 -9.60
C ILE A 16 3.66 -5.18 -10.61
N PHE A 17 4.44 -5.10 -11.70
CA PHE A 17 4.22 -4.07 -12.72
C PHE A 17 2.85 -4.17 -13.39
N PHE A 18 2.37 -5.39 -13.62
CA PHE A 18 1.03 -5.60 -14.15
C PHE A 18 -0.05 -5.09 -13.18
N SER A 19 0.04 -5.46 -11.89
CA SER A 19 -0.89 -4.97 -10.87
C SER A 19 -0.86 -3.45 -10.74
N ASP A 20 0.33 -2.84 -10.70
CA ASP A 20 0.50 -1.38 -10.61
C ASP A 20 -0.15 -0.66 -11.80
N ALA A 21 0.02 -1.18 -13.02
CA ALA A 21 -0.60 -0.61 -14.21
C ALA A 21 -2.13 -0.68 -14.17
N VAL A 22 -2.70 -1.81 -13.76
CA VAL A 22 -4.16 -1.97 -13.64
C VAL A 22 -4.74 -1.03 -12.59
N VAL A 23 -4.08 -0.93 -11.44
CA VAL A 23 -4.51 -0.05 -10.34
C VAL A 23 -4.46 1.42 -10.76
N ALA A 24 -3.41 1.84 -11.48
CA ALA A 24 -3.30 3.20 -12.01
C ALA A 24 -4.46 3.53 -12.98
N ILE A 25 -4.78 2.61 -13.90
CA ILE A 25 -5.92 2.78 -14.82
C ILE A 25 -7.23 2.89 -14.03
N ALA A 26 -7.46 2.02 -13.04
CA ALA A 26 -8.67 2.08 -12.21
C ALA A 26 -8.81 3.42 -11.46
N MET A 27 -7.72 3.98 -10.93
CA MET A 27 -7.74 5.31 -10.32
C MET A 27 -8.11 6.41 -11.33
N THR A 28 -7.62 6.35 -12.56
CA THR A 28 -7.99 7.33 -13.60
C THR A 28 -9.46 7.19 -14.02
N LEU A 29 -9.99 5.98 -14.06
CA LEU A 29 -11.39 5.71 -14.40
C LEU A 29 -12.37 6.19 -13.33
N LEU A 30 -11.95 6.31 -12.07
CA LEU A 30 -12.77 6.92 -11.03
C LEU A 30 -13.03 8.41 -11.32
N GLY A 31 -12.06 9.13 -11.89
CA GLY A 31 -12.15 10.57 -12.09
C GLY A 31 -12.70 11.02 -13.43
N ILE A 32 -12.75 10.13 -14.44
CA ILE A 32 -13.09 10.53 -15.82
C ILE A 32 -14.56 10.92 -15.99
N ASP A 33 -15.47 10.31 -15.22
CA ASP A 33 -16.91 10.54 -15.30
C ASP A 33 -17.44 11.38 -14.13
N LEU A 34 -16.58 12.20 -13.54
CA LEU A 34 -16.97 13.07 -12.44
C LEU A 34 -17.88 14.20 -12.97
N PRO A 35 -19.07 14.42 -12.37
CA PRO A 35 -20.01 15.43 -12.86
C PRO A 35 -19.37 16.81 -12.81
N LEU A 36 -19.61 17.59 -13.85
CA LEU A 36 -19.26 19.00 -13.88
C LEU A 36 -20.45 19.77 -13.28
N PRO A 37 -20.23 20.81 -12.47
CA PRO A 37 -21.33 21.66 -12.02
C PRO A 37 -21.92 22.42 -13.22
N HIS A 38 -23.25 22.48 -13.31
CA HIS A 38 -23.97 23.08 -14.44
C HIS A 38 -24.72 24.36 -14.01
N GLY A 39 -24.92 25.28 -14.95
CA GLY A 39 -25.70 26.51 -14.73
C GLY A 39 -25.37 27.60 -15.75
N GLU A 40 -26.34 28.47 -16.03
CA GLU A 40 -26.17 29.60 -16.97
C GLU A 40 -25.49 30.80 -16.28
N THR A 41 -25.56 30.86 -14.95
CA THR A 41 -24.96 31.92 -14.13
C THR A 41 -23.97 31.35 -13.11
N LYS A 42 -23.02 32.19 -12.66
CA LYS A 42 -22.03 31.82 -11.63
C LYS A 42 -22.69 31.29 -10.34
N ALA A 43 -23.82 31.88 -9.94
CA ALA A 43 -24.55 31.47 -8.75
C ALA A 43 -25.17 30.07 -8.90
N GLN A 44 -25.73 29.75 -10.07
CA GLN A 44 -26.29 28.43 -10.36
C GLN A 44 -25.19 27.35 -10.41
N VAL A 45 -24.04 27.64 -11.02
CA VAL A 45 -22.89 26.73 -11.04
C VAL A 45 -22.41 26.45 -9.61
N TRP A 46 -22.32 27.48 -8.76
CA TRP A 46 -21.93 27.30 -7.36
C TRP A 46 -22.95 26.45 -6.58
N HIS A 47 -24.25 26.67 -6.80
CA HIS A 47 -25.30 25.86 -6.19
C HIS A 47 -25.21 24.39 -6.60
N SER A 48 -25.06 24.13 -7.91
CA SER A 48 -24.90 22.78 -8.46
C SER A 48 -23.65 22.09 -7.88
N PHE A 49 -22.54 22.80 -7.71
CA PHE A 49 -21.33 22.25 -7.08
C PHE A 49 -21.57 21.81 -5.62
N VAL A 50 -22.27 22.63 -4.84
CA VAL A 50 -22.59 22.33 -3.43
C VAL A 50 -23.54 21.14 -3.31
N GLU A 51 -24.45 20.97 -4.28
CA GLU A 51 -25.38 19.85 -4.34
C GLU A 51 -24.68 18.51 -4.67
N LEU A 52 -23.68 18.55 -5.55
CA LEU A 52 -22.89 17.37 -5.96
C LEU A 52 -21.85 16.93 -4.91
N LEU A 53 -21.47 17.82 -3.99
CA LEU A 53 -20.45 17.61 -2.96
C LEU A 53 -20.67 16.39 -2.06
N PRO A 54 -21.81 16.25 -1.35
CA PRO A 54 -22.02 15.16 -0.40
C PRO A 54 -22.25 13.79 -1.06
N GLY A 55 -22.68 13.76 -2.32
CA GLY A 55 -22.93 12.52 -3.06
C GLY A 55 -21.73 12.14 -3.93
N GLU A 56 -21.68 12.71 -5.13
CA GLU A 56 -20.79 12.26 -6.20
C GLU A 56 -19.30 12.52 -5.89
N TYR A 57 -18.96 13.72 -5.41
CA TYR A 57 -17.57 14.05 -5.08
C TYR A 57 -17.06 13.26 -3.87
N LEU A 58 -17.88 13.05 -2.84
CA LEU A 58 -17.49 12.27 -1.67
C LEU A 58 -17.31 10.78 -2.01
N THR A 59 -18.24 10.18 -2.76
CA THR A 59 -18.14 8.79 -3.23
C THR A 59 -16.89 8.58 -4.09
N PHE A 60 -16.58 9.54 -4.97
CA PHE A 60 -15.33 9.55 -5.73
C PHE A 60 -14.09 9.56 -4.82
N VAL A 61 -14.01 10.50 -3.87
CA VAL A 61 -12.86 10.62 -2.96
C VAL A 61 -12.68 9.36 -2.12
N ILE A 62 -13.76 8.77 -1.62
CA ILE A 62 -13.71 7.51 -0.87
C ILE A 62 -13.19 6.38 -1.76
N GLY A 63 -13.71 6.23 -2.99
CA GLY A 63 -13.26 5.20 -3.93
C GLY A 63 -11.77 5.34 -4.29
N PHE A 64 -11.33 6.58 -4.52
CA PHE A 64 -9.93 6.91 -4.77
C PHE A 64 -9.05 6.58 -3.57
N ALA A 65 -9.44 7.01 -2.37
CA ALA A 65 -8.69 6.76 -1.13
C ALA A 65 -8.57 5.25 -0.84
N VAL A 66 -9.65 4.49 -0.99
CA VAL A 66 -9.63 3.03 -0.80
C VAL A 66 -8.68 2.35 -1.78
N THR A 67 -8.73 2.73 -3.07
CA THR A 67 -7.86 2.15 -4.10
C THR A 67 -6.39 2.55 -3.90
N ALA A 68 -6.13 3.79 -3.45
CA ALA A 68 -4.79 4.26 -3.10
C ALA A 68 -4.21 3.53 -1.88
N LEU A 69 -5.00 3.34 -0.82
CA LEU A 69 -4.62 2.57 0.36
C LEU A 69 -4.31 1.12 0.01
N PHE A 70 -5.16 0.49 -0.82
CA PHE A 70 -4.88 -0.83 -1.35
C PHE A 70 -3.50 -0.87 -2.03
N TRP A 71 -3.22 0.09 -2.91
CA TRP A 71 -1.96 0.13 -3.64
C TRP A 71 -0.75 0.26 -2.71
N MET A 72 -0.87 1.07 -1.66
CA MET A 72 0.15 1.16 -0.61
C MET A 72 0.39 -0.19 0.08
N HIS A 73 -0.69 -0.88 0.50
CA HIS A 73 -0.59 -2.20 1.10
C HIS A 73 -0.03 -3.25 0.13
N HIS A 74 -0.43 -3.22 -1.13
CA HIS A 74 0.11 -4.07 -2.19
C HIS A 74 1.64 -3.92 -2.28
N ARG A 75 2.13 -2.67 -2.40
CA ARG A 75 3.58 -2.43 -2.47
C ARG A 75 4.33 -2.86 -1.21
N GLN A 76 3.74 -2.67 -0.02
CA GLN A 76 4.33 -3.14 1.23
C GLN A 76 4.39 -4.68 1.30
N LEU A 77 3.33 -5.36 0.89
CA LEU A 77 3.24 -6.82 0.86
C LEU A 77 4.29 -7.43 -0.07
N PHE A 78 4.38 -6.93 -1.30
CA PHE A 78 5.32 -7.42 -2.30
C PHE A 78 6.79 -7.09 -1.99
N ARG A 79 7.06 -6.09 -1.14
CA ARG A 79 8.40 -5.87 -0.56
C ARG A 79 8.81 -6.96 0.43
N ARG A 80 7.85 -7.53 1.18
CA ARG A 80 8.10 -8.60 2.16
C ARG A 80 8.17 -9.99 1.52
N VAL A 81 7.43 -10.21 0.43
CA VAL A 81 7.32 -11.51 -0.25
C VAL A 81 8.50 -11.76 -1.20
N HIS A 82 9.33 -12.76 -0.88
CA HIS A 82 10.47 -13.15 -1.70
C HIS A 82 10.15 -14.20 -2.79
N VAL A 83 9.08 -14.98 -2.61
CA VAL A 83 8.61 -16.01 -3.55
C VAL A 83 7.11 -15.84 -3.75
N ILE A 84 6.64 -15.78 -5.00
CA ILE A 84 5.20 -15.72 -5.28
C ILE A 84 4.61 -17.11 -5.13
N ASP A 85 3.75 -17.27 -4.13
CA ASP A 85 2.95 -18.46 -3.94
C ASP A 85 1.73 -18.48 -4.90
N PRO A 86 1.30 -19.66 -5.38
CA PRO A 86 0.11 -19.78 -6.23
C PRO A 86 -1.16 -19.19 -5.59
N THR A 87 -1.29 -19.27 -4.26
CA THR A 87 -2.42 -18.71 -3.51
C THR A 87 -2.38 -17.18 -3.52
N LEU A 88 -1.22 -16.57 -3.25
CA LEU A 88 -1.07 -15.11 -3.28
C LEU A 88 -1.37 -14.54 -4.68
N ARG A 89 -0.95 -15.24 -5.74
CA ARG A 89 -1.27 -14.86 -7.12
C ARG A 89 -2.78 -14.89 -7.41
N ARG A 90 -3.51 -15.90 -6.93
CA ARG A 90 -4.97 -15.98 -7.09
C ARG A 90 -5.67 -14.84 -6.33
N LEU A 91 -5.26 -14.59 -5.09
CA LEU A 91 -5.79 -13.47 -4.29
C LEU A 91 -5.51 -12.12 -4.96
N ASN A 92 -4.32 -11.94 -5.55
CA ASN A 92 -4.00 -10.73 -6.31
C ASN A 92 -4.93 -10.54 -7.51
N MET A 93 -5.21 -11.59 -8.31
CA MET A 93 -6.14 -11.49 -9.44
C MET A 93 -7.56 -11.14 -8.97
N LEU A 94 -8.04 -11.77 -7.89
CA LEU A 94 -9.34 -11.46 -7.30
C LEU A 94 -9.40 -10.01 -6.80
N CYS A 95 -8.32 -9.53 -6.20
CA CYS A 95 -8.23 -8.15 -5.73
C CYS A 95 -8.25 -7.14 -6.88
N LEU A 96 -7.48 -7.39 -7.94
CA LEU A 96 -7.50 -6.56 -9.16
C LEU A 96 -8.88 -6.53 -9.80
N PHE A 97 -9.62 -7.64 -9.79
CA PHE A 97 -11.00 -7.67 -10.26
C PHE A 97 -11.88 -6.68 -9.49
N PHE A 98 -11.88 -6.70 -8.14
CA PHE A 98 -12.69 -5.76 -7.36
C PHE A 98 -12.26 -4.29 -7.55
N ILE A 99 -10.97 -4.04 -7.76
CA ILE A 99 -10.47 -2.68 -8.05
C ILE A 99 -10.99 -2.19 -9.39
N VAL A 100 -10.99 -3.02 -10.43
CA VAL A 100 -11.53 -2.67 -11.75
C VAL A 100 -13.06 -2.50 -11.70
N VAL A 101 -13.76 -3.23 -10.83
CA VAL A 101 -15.21 -3.09 -10.63
C VAL A 101 -15.57 -1.84 -9.81
N THR A 102 -14.66 -1.32 -8.99
CA THR A 102 -14.90 -0.12 -8.16
C THR A 102 -15.42 1.09 -8.96
N PRO A 103 -14.79 1.55 -10.06
CA PRO A 103 -15.30 2.67 -10.86
C PRO A 103 -16.64 2.37 -11.56
N PHE A 104 -17.01 1.11 -11.73
CA PHE A 104 -18.34 0.75 -12.22
C PHE A 104 -19.38 0.88 -11.09
N ALA A 105 -19.05 0.38 -9.90
CA ALA A 105 -19.95 0.44 -8.74
C ALA A 105 -20.26 1.89 -8.31
N THR A 106 -19.30 2.82 -8.44
CA THR A 106 -19.53 4.25 -8.16
C THR A 106 -20.52 4.90 -9.14
N LYS A 107 -20.67 4.38 -10.36
CA LYS A 107 -21.60 4.93 -11.36
C LYS A 107 -23.03 4.47 -11.16
N VAL A 108 -23.22 3.22 -10.71
CA VAL A 108 -24.55 2.64 -10.48
C VAL A 108 -25.30 3.43 -9.40
N ASP A 109 -24.58 4.05 -8.46
CA ASP A 109 -25.14 4.93 -7.44
C ASP A 109 -25.81 6.20 -8.00
N VAL A 110 -25.36 6.66 -9.17
CA VAL A 110 -25.77 7.96 -9.75
C VAL A 110 -26.96 7.84 -10.69
N VAL A 111 -27.16 6.68 -11.31
CA VAL A 111 -28.17 6.50 -12.38
C VAL A 111 -29.60 6.38 -11.85
N ASP A 112 -29.79 5.83 -10.64
CA ASP A 112 -31.12 5.56 -10.08
C ASP A 112 -31.17 5.86 -8.56
N SER A 113 -31.25 7.14 -8.20
CA SER A 113 -31.33 7.62 -6.80
C SER A 113 -32.54 7.13 -6.00
N HIS A 114 -33.52 6.48 -6.64
CA HIS A 114 -34.66 5.83 -5.99
C HIS A 114 -34.41 4.37 -5.60
N PHE A 115 -33.32 3.76 -6.06
CA PHE A 115 -33.07 2.33 -5.87
C PHE A 115 -31.84 2.12 -4.95
N VAL A 116 -32.05 1.52 -3.79
CA VAL A 116 -31.00 1.18 -2.80
C VAL A 116 -29.89 0.26 -3.33
N LEU A 117 -30.01 -0.25 -4.55
CA LEU A 117 -29.03 -1.16 -5.15
C LEU A 117 -27.67 -0.51 -5.38
N GLY A 118 -27.61 0.78 -5.74
CA GLY A 118 -26.35 1.50 -5.98
C GLY A 118 -25.44 1.52 -4.76
N PRO A 119 -25.88 2.08 -3.62
CA PRO A 119 -25.09 2.11 -2.39
C PRO A 119 -24.76 0.71 -1.87
N VAL A 120 -25.69 -0.24 -2.00
CA VAL A 120 -25.48 -1.63 -1.56
C VAL A 120 -24.42 -2.32 -2.40
N LEU A 121 -24.46 -2.18 -3.73
CA LEU A 121 -23.46 -2.76 -4.63
C LEU A 121 -22.08 -2.17 -4.35
N TYR A 122 -22.00 -0.85 -4.18
CA TYR A 122 -20.75 -0.19 -3.81
C TYR A 122 -20.20 -0.70 -2.48
N ALA A 123 -21.04 -0.77 -1.43
CA ALA A 123 -20.66 -1.30 -0.12
C ALA A 123 -20.17 -2.76 -0.21
N VAL A 124 -20.85 -3.60 -1.00
CA VAL A 124 -20.44 -5.00 -1.22
C VAL A 124 -19.08 -5.09 -1.92
N VAL A 125 -18.83 -4.27 -2.94
CA VAL A 125 -17.55 -4.24 -3.66
C VAL A 125 -16.41 -3.81 -2.74
N ILE A 126 -16.61 -2.74 -1.96
CA ILE A 126 -15.62 -2.24 -1.00
C ILE A 126 -15.39 -3.26 0.12
N ALA A 127 -16.44 -3.88 0.67
CA ALA A 127 -16.32 -4.91 1.69
C ALA A 127 -15.58 -6.15 1.18
N ALA A 128 -15.89 -6.60 -0.04
CA ALA A 128 -15.20 -7.72 -0.68
C ALA A 128 -13.73 -7.40 -0.93
N LEU A 129 -13.42 -6.19 -1.40
CA LEU A 129 -12.05 -5.72 -1.58
C LEU A 129 -11.29 -5.73 -0.24
N ALA A 130 -11.88 -5.16 0.82
CA ALA A 130 -11.29 -5.15 2.16
C ALA A 130 -11.03 -6.58 2.68
N LEU A 131 -11.99 -7.49 2.49
CA LEU A 131 -11.85 -8.90 2.88
C LEU A 131 -10.69 -9.58 2.14
N VAL A 132 -10.55 -9.36 0.83
CA VAL A 132 -9.46 -9.94 0.04
C VAL A 132 -8.11 -9.39 0.47
N VAL A 133 -8.02 -8.09 0.76
CA VAL A 133 -6.80 -7.47 1.30
C VAL A 133 -6.44 -8.03 2.67
N ALA A 134 -7.42 -8.17 3.57
CA ALA A 134 -7.21 -8.80 4.87
C ALA A 134 -6.77 -10.27 4.74
N ALA A 135 -7.35 -11.02 3.81
CA ALA A 135 -6.95 -12.39 3.53
C ALA A 135 -5.51 -12.49 3.02
N MET A 136 -5.09 -11.56 2.15
CA MET A 136 -3.69 -11.47 1.68
C MET A 136 -2.73 -11.16 2.82
N ALA A 137 -3.06 -10.19 3.68
CA ALA A 137 -2.26 -9.85 4.85
C ALA A 137 -2.13 -11.04 5.81
N ALA A 138 -3.25 -11.67 6.16
CA ALA A 138 -3.27 -12.85 7.03
C ALA A 138 -2.53 -14.06 6.44
N HIS A 139 -2.51 -14.21 5.11
CA HIS A 139 -1.73 -15.25 4.44
C HIS A 139 -0.23 -14.97 4.52
N ALA A 140 0.18 -13.72 4.31
CA ALA A 140 1.58 -13.32 4.41
C ALA A 140 2.12 -13.42 5.84
N ASP A 141 1.32 -13.10 6.85
CA ASP A 141 1.71 -13.27 8.26
C ASP A 141 1.85 -14.75 8.64
N ARG A 142 0.95 -15.61 8.14
CA ARG A 142 1.03 -17.07 8.32
C ARG A 142 2.23 -17.72 7.62
N ALA A 143 2.72 -17.13 6.53
CA ALA A 143 3.92 -17.60 5.85
C ALA A 143 5.22 -17.37 6.66
N GLY A 144 5.13 -16.64 7.78
CA GLY A 144 6.23 -16.37 8.70
C GLY A 144 7.16 -15.25 8.21
N PRO A 145 7.88 -14.56 9.13
CA PRO A 145 8.78 -13.48 8.78
C PRO A 145 9.93 -14.00 7.90
N VAL A 146 9.90 -13.68 6.61
CA VAL A 146 10.98 -13.99 5.67
C VAL A 146 12.13 -12.99 5.89
N HIS A 147 12.88 -13.13 6.99
CA HIS A 147 14.12 -12.37 7.23
C HIS A 147 15.24 -13.21 7.87
N PRO A 148 16.17 -13.69 7.03
CA PRO A 148 17.58 -13.82 7.39
C PRO A 148 18.45 -12.90 6.51
N ARG A 149 18.41 -11.57 6.72
CA ARG A 149 19.38 -10.64 6.08
C ARG A 149 19.98 -9.59 7.00
N THR A 150 19.41 -9.34 8.17
CA THR A 150 19.95 -8.35 9.12
C THR A 150 21.21 -8.82 9.86
N ARG A 151 21.55 -10.12 9.83
CA ARG A 151 22.75 -10.65 10.49
C ARG A 151 24.06 -10.49 9.70
N LEU A 152 24.01 -10.27 8.38
CA LEU A 152 25.24 -10.22 7.57
C LEU A 152 25.89 -8.82 7.52
N ARG A 153 25.12 -7.73 7.72
CA ARG A 153 25.68 -6.36 7.67
C ARG A 153 26.44 -5.94 8.94
N THR A 154 26.12 -6.54 10.10
CA THR A 154 26.88 -6.33 11.34
C THR A 154 28.06 -7.29 11.49
N GLN A 155 28.04 -8.46 10.83
CA GLN A 155 29.17 -9.40 10.85
C GLN A 155 30.30 -8.94 9.91
N ASP A 156 29.98 -8.40 8.73
CA ASP A 156 31.00 -7.83 7.82
C ASP A 156 31.63 -6.54 8.34
N ALA A 157 30.87 -5.71 9.07
CA ALA A 157 31.42 -4.53 9.74
C ALA A 157 32.46 -4.89 10.82
N ARG A 158 32.25 -6.01 11.54
CA ARG A 158 33.21 -6.52 12.54
C ARG A 158 34.46 -7.14 11.90
N HIS A 159 34.35 -7.77 10.73
CA HIS A 159 35.51 -8.34 10.04
C HIS A 159 36.35 -7.30 9.29
N ARG A 160 35.74 -6.23 8.75
CA ARG A 160 36.47 -5.15 8.10
C ARG A 160 37.32 -4.34 9.08
N HIS A 161 36.86 -4.19 10.33
CA HIS A 161 37.58 -3.44 11.35
C HIS A 161 38.82 -4.17 11.90
N ARG A 162 38.88 -5.51 11.81
CA ARG A 162 40.06 -6.29 12.22
C ARG A 162 41.19 -6.31 11.19
N ARG A 163 40.93 -5.93 9.94
CA ARG A 163 41.94 -5.88 8.87
C ARG A 163 42.64 -4.52 8.73
N PHE A 164 42.26 -3.51 9.52
CA PHE A 164 42.76 -2.14 9.33
C PHE A 164 43.86 -1.69 10.31
N HIS A 165 44.20 -2.49 11.33
CA HIS A 165 45.25 -2.13 12.30
C HIS A 165 46.65 -2.67 12.00
N ARG A 166 46.93 -3.10 10.76
CA ARG A 166 48.30 -3.44 10.35
C ARG A 166 48.80 -2.46 9.28
N GLY A 167 49.40 -1.37 9.78
CA GLY A 167 50.39 -0.56 9.09
C GLY A 167 49.90 0.27 7.91
N ARG A 168 49.66 1.57 8.14
CA ARG A 168 50.02 2.64 7.20
C ARG A 168 50.01 3.98 7.91
N GLY A 169 51.16 4.64 7.87
CA GLY A 169 51.39 5.96 8.45
C GLY A 169 50.46 7.01 7.85
N LEU A 170 49.97 7.88 8.71
CA LEU A 170 49.25 9.10 8.36
C LEU A 170 50.26 10.19 7.97
N PRO A 171 50.00 10.94 6.89
CA PRO A 171 50.30 12.35 6.86
C PRO A 171 49.00 13.15 7.05
N ALA A 172 49.05 14.09 7.99
CA ALA A 172 48.04 15.10 8.22
C ALA A 172 48.05 16.12 7.07
N VAL A 173 46.91 16.37 6.42
CA VAL A 173 46.73 17.51 5.52
C VAL A 173 45.28 18.02 5.59
N HIS A 174 45.20 19.31 5.94
CA HIS A 174 44.21 20.36 5.66
C HIS A 174 42.72 20.17 5.98
N SER A 175 42.36 20.87 7.06
CA SER A 175 41.17 21.70 7.23
C SER A 175 40.92 22.70 6.09
N GLY A 176 39.69 22.79 5.61
CA GLY A 176 39.19 23.91 4.81
C GLY A 176 37.94 23.57 4.01
N GLU A 177 36.78 24.08 4.47
CA GLU A 177 35.56 24.35 3.69
C GLU A 177 34.83 23.13 3.06
N LEU A 178 33.50 22.99 3.02
CA LEU A 178 32.37 23.87 3.21
C LEU A 178 31.34 23.14 4.07
N ARG A 179 30.78 23.85 5.05
CA ARG A 179 29.55 23.50 5.73
C ARG A 179 28.54 24.59 5.40
N GLU A 180 27.31 24.17 5.13
CA GLU A 180 26.07 24.96 5.19
C GLU A 180 25.61 25.68 3.92
N HIS A 181 24.93 24.93 3.05
CA HIS A 181 23.60 25.32 2.57
C HIS A 181 22.65 24.13 2.74
N LEU A 182 21.89 24.18 3.83
CA LEU A 182 20.92 23.20 4.29
C LEU A 182 19.52 23.59 3.82
N GLY A 183 18.77 22.59 3.41
CA GLY A 183 17.31 22.63 3.26
C GLY A 183 16.89 21.69 2.13
N GLY A 184 16.64 20.40 2.31
CA GLY A 184 16.45 19.51 3.45
C GLY A 184 15.68 18.31 2.86
N PRO A 185 15.95 17.04 3.24
CA PRO A 185 15.18 15.93 2.69
C PRO A 185 13.76 15.95 3.29
N VAL A 186 12.76 16.09 2.41
CA VAL A 186 11.36 15.79 2.73
C VAL A 186 11.29 14.31 3.11
N CYS A 187 11.40 14.04 4.41
CA CYS A 187 11.06 12.77 5.03
C CYS A 187 9.53 12.67 5.05
N LEU A 188 8.94 12.19 3.95
CA LEU A 188 7.55 11.76 3.92
C LEU A 188 7.42 10.47 4.77
N ALA A 189 7.23 10.66 6.07
CA ALA A 189 6.81 9.62 7.00
C ALA A 189 5.37 9.20 6.66
N ALA A 190 5.24 8.25 5.74
CA ALA A 190 4.00 7.54 5.47
C ALA A 190 4.02 6.17 6.17
N ASP A 191 4.16 6.19 7.50
CA ASP A 191 3.79 5.06 8.36
C ASP A 191 2.28 5.13 8.64
N GLY A 192 1.50 4.86 7.61
CA GLY A 192 0.07 4.54 7.73
C GLY A 192 -0.07 3.11 8.23
N GLY A 193 0.21 2.89 9.51
CA GLY A 193 -0.09 1.65 10.20
C GLY A 193 -1.60 1.50 10.30
N VAL A 194 -2.16 0.58 9.51
CA VAL A 194 -3.44 -0.03 9.87
C VAL A 194 -3.21 -0.73 11.21
N LEU A 195 -3.83 -0.15 12.23
CA LEU A 195 -3.85 -0.58 13.61
C LEU A 195 -4.48 -1.99 13.69
N VAL A 196 -3.68 -3.03 13.51
CA VAL A 196 -3.99 -4.38 13.97
C VAL A 196 -3.11 -4.66 15.18
N ALA A 197 -3.51 -4.08 16.31
CA ALA A 197 -2.91 -4.35 17.59
C ALA A 197 -4.02 -4.43 18.64
N ASP A 198 -4.61 -5.62 18.81
CA ASP A 198 -4.83 -6.17 20.15
C ASP A 198 -5.20 -7.67 20.12
N ARG A 199 -4.21 -8.56 20.01
CA ARG A 199 -4.37 -9.99 20.39
C ARG A 199 -3.15 -10.65 21.02
N VAL A 200 -1.99 -9.97 21.04
CA VAL A 200 -0.77 -10.52 21.68
C VAL A 200 -0.69 -10.14 23.17
N THR A 201 -1.38 -9.08 23.59
CA THR A 201 -1.44 -8.60 24.97
C THR A 201 -2.34 -9.46 25.86
N GLU A 202 -3.46 -9.98 25.35
CA GLU A 202 -4.36 -10.86 26.12
C GLU A 202 -3.74 -12.21 26.49
N ARG A 203 -2.83 -12.76 25.66
CA ARG A 203 -2.16 -14.04 25.96
C ARG A 203 -1.11 -13.95 27.06
N ARG A 204 -0.58 -12.76 27.36
CA ARG A 204 0.32 -12.55 28.51
C ARG A 204 -0.43 -12.29 29.82
N ALA A 205 -1.63 -11.70 29.76
CA ALA A 205 -2.45 -11.47 30.95
C ALA A 205 -2.98 -12.79 31.56
N ARG A 206 -3.32 -13.79 30.75
CA ARG A 206 -3.80 -15.10 31.26
C ARG A 206 -2.69 -16.04 31.77
N ALA A 207 -1.42 -15.73 31.52
CA ALA A 207 -0.29 -16.52 31.98
C ALA A 207 0.33 -16.00 33.30
N ALA A 208 -0.21 -14.92 33.87
CA ALA A 208 0.32 -14.27 35.07
C ALA A 208 -0.59 -14.38 36.31
N VAL A 209 -1.59 -15.27 36.30
CA VAL A 209 -2.37 -15.60 37.51
C VAL A 209 -1.71 -16.81 38.18
N PRO A 210 -1.01 -16.65 39.32
CA PRO A 210 -0.55 -17.79 40.11
C PRO A 210 -1.75 -18.48 40.76
N ALA A 211 -1.76 -19.81 40.70
CA ALA A 211 -2.64 -20.65 41.50
C ALA A 211 -2.30 -20.43 42.99
N GLY A 212 -3.23 -19.85 43.72
CA GLY A 212 -3.32 -19.85 45.17
C GLY A 212 -4.67 -20.39 45.57
#